data_AF-A0A943I161-F1
#
_entry.id   AF-A0A943I161-F1
#
_cell.length_a   1.000
_cell.length_b   1.000
_cell.length_c   1.000
_cell.angle_alpha   90.00
_cell.angle_beta   90.00
_cell.angle_gamma   90.00
#
_symmetry.space_group_name_H-M   'P 1'
#
loop_
_entity.id
_entity.type
_entity.pdbx_description
1 polymer ?
#
loop_
_entity_poly.entity_id
_entity_poly.type
_entity_poly.pdbx_seq_one_letter_code
_entity_poly.pdbx_strand_id
1 'polypeptide(L)'
;MKGRWIMLAVCGGGAMGLSLLWVLTNALLGLWGYTWRPWITTAGFLVVPPLLIAAVFIWVSILITKSGENKEAGYGHETLHWVGSTLLLCLGAAVSWGMLQFGLLGLAFSHEPEHVVQRGGQKMVAVVNSFLDVYVDYHAYRNAFIMGKQTLICEYYGSGGYDPFEREERPKPLETQDFRE
;
A
#
# COMPACT_ATOMS: atom_id res chain seq x y z
N MET A 1 20.42 -21.65 -9.59
CA MET A 1 21.07 -20.92 -8.46
C MET A 1 21.20 -19.41 -8.73
N LYS A 2 22.04 -18.93 -9.68
CA LYS A 2 22.26 -17.48 -9.93
C LYS A 2 20.98 -16.64 -10.11
N GLY A 3 20.03 -17.09 -10.93
CA GLY A 3 18.77 -16.35 -11.15
C GLY A 3 17.91 -16.15 -9.91
N ARG A 4 17.95 -17.10 -8.96
CA ARG A 4 17.16 -17.02 -7.71
C ARG A 4 17.73 -15.99 -6.73
N TRP A 5 19.05 -15.82 -6.72
CA TRP A 5 19.72 -14.74 -5.98
C TRP A 5 19.39 -13.36 -6.55
N ILE A 6 19.34 -13.24 -7.89
CA ILE A 6 18.91 -11.98 -8.54
C ILE A 6 17.46 -11.66 -8.16
N MET A 7 16.55 -12.64 -8.25
CA MET A 7 15.16 -12.42 -7.83
C MET A 7 15.04 -12.07 -6.34
N LEU A 8 15.82 -12.69 -5.46
CA LEU A 8 15.83 -12.34 -4.03
C LEU A 8 16.30 -10.90 -3.81
N ALA A 9 17.33 -10.45 -4.53
CA ALA A 9 17.82 -9.08 -4.44
C ALA A 9 16.77 -8.07 -4.94
N VAL A 10 16.07 -8.39 -6.04
CA VAL A 10 15.01 -7.54 -6.60
C VAL A 10 13.80 -7.49 -5.68
N CYS A 11 13.23 -8.65 -5.31
CA CYS A 11 12.02 -8.71 -4.50
C CYS A 11 12.28 -8.30 -3.04
N GLY A 12 13.30 -8.87 -2.40
CA GLY A 12 13.62 -8.62 -1.00
C GLY A 12 14.32 -7.28 -0.81
N GLY A 13 15.43 -7.06 -1.51
CA GLY A 13 16.19 -5.81 -1.42
C GLY A 13 15.37 -4.60 -1.88
N GLY A 14 14.62 -4.73 -2.98
CA GLY A 14 13.72 -3.69 -3.45
C GLY A 14 12.59 -3.36 -2.46
N ALA A 15 11.87 -4.36 -1.96
CA ALA A 15 10.76 -4.12 -1.03
C ALA A 15 11.23 -3.56 0.33
N MET A 16 12.36 -4.06 0.86
CA MET A 16 12.95 -3.52 2.09
C MET A 16 13.45 -2.09 1.90
N GLY A 17 14.12 -1.82 0.77
CA GLY A 17 14.57 -0.47 0.42
C GLY A 17 13.42 0.52 0.29
N LEU A 18 12.34 0.12 -0.40
CA LEU A 18 11.12 0.93 -0.52
C LEU A 18 10.46 1.18 0.84
N SER A 19 10.40 0.17 1.71
CA SER A 19 9.85 0.31 3.07
C SER A 19 10.66 1.30 3.92
N LEU A 20 12.00 1.22 3.86
CA LEU A 20 12.88 2.13 4.58
C LEU A 20 12.79 3.56 4.03
N LEU A 21 12.80 3.70 2.71
CA LEU A 21 12.60 4.99 2.03
C LEU A 21 11.25 5.59 2.42
N TRP A 22 10.19 4.79 2.48
CA TRP A 22 8.86 5.22 2.88
C TRP A 22 8.85 5.79 4.30
N VAL A 23 9.42 5.08 5.27
CA VAL A 23 9.50 5.55 6.66
C VAL A 23 10.29 6.84 6.77
N LEU A 24 11.44 6.93 6.11
CA LEU A 24 12.29 8.12 6.12
C LEU A 24 11.59 9.32 5.48
N THR A 25 10.99 9.15 4.30
CA THR A 25 10.30 10.23 3.61
C THR A 25 9.06 10.68 4.36
N ASN A 26 8.29 9.77 4.95
CA ASN A 26 7.13 10.13 5.75
C ASN A 26 7.53 10.94 7.00
N ALA A 27 8.63 10.56 7.66
CA ALA A 27 9.18 11.32 8.77
C ALA A 27 9.66 12.73 8.33
N LEU A 28 10.39 12.82 7.22
CA LEU A 28 10.87 14.09 6.66
C LEU A 28 9.71 15.01 6.26
N LEU A 29 8.70 14.49 5.57
CA LEU A 29 7.51 15.28 5.21
C LEU A 29 6.76 15.74 6.46
N GLY A 30 6.62 14.87 7.46
CA GLY A 30 5.95 15.19 8.72
C GLY A 30 6.62 16.35 9.47
N LEU A 31 7.95 16.46 9.43
CA LEU A 31 8.70 17.59 10.01
C LEU A 31 8.36 18.93 9.34
N TRP A 32 7.95 18.91 8.07
CA TRP A 32 7.63 20.09 7.27
C TRP A 32 6.12 20.36 7.21
N GLY A 33 5.31 19.62 7.99
CA GLY A 33 3.86 19.76 8.00
C GLY A 33 3.16 19.15 6.78
N TYR A 34 3.79 18.20 6.11
CA TYR A 34 3.28 17.49 4.95
C TYR A 34 3.03 16.01 5.21
N THR A 35 2.17 15.41 4.38
CA THR A 35 1.93 13.98 4.35
C THR A 35 1.76 13.50 2.91
N TRP A 36 2.06 12.23 2.66
CA TRP A 36 1.70 11.59 1.40
C TRP A 36 0.19 11.57 1.20
N ARG A 37 -0.25 11.67 -0.05
CA ARG A 37 -1.68 11.50 -0.39
C ARG A 37 -2.11 10.04 -0.16
N PRO A 38 -3.35 9.80 0.32
CA PRO A 38 -3.88 8.46 0.60
C PRO A 38 -3.68 7.43 -0.52
N TRP A 39 -3.80 7.82 -1.80
CA TRP A 39 -3.59 6.86 -2.89
C TRP A 39 -2.16 6.27 -2.92
N ILE A 40 -1.13 7.03 -2.52
CA ILE A 40 0.27 6.55 -2.50
C ILE A 40 0.47 5.57 -1.36
N THR A 41 -0.04 5.92 -0.17
CA THR A 41 0.05 5.05 1.01
C THR A 41 -0.58 3.70 0.67
N THR A 42 -1.75 3.74 0.03
CA THR A 42 -2.49 2.55 -0.38
C THR A 42 -1.78 1.74 -1.45
N ALA A 43 -1.19 2.37 -2.47
CA ALA A 43 -0.40 1.68 -3.48
C ALA A 43 0.82 0.96 -2.87
N GLY A 44 1.49 1.59 -1.89
CA GLY A 44 2.59 0.97 -1.14
C GLY A 44 2.15 -0.28 -0.37
N PHE A 45 1.04 -0.20 0.36
CA PHE A 45 0.45 -1.33 1.08
C PHE A 45 0.01 -2.48 0.16
N LEU A 46 -0.41 -2.19 -1.06
CA LEU A 46 -0.80 -3.22 -2.02
C LEU A 46 0.40 -4.01 -2.55
N VAL A 47 1.52 -3.34 -2.84
CA VAL A 47 2.64 -3.92 -3.61
C VAL A 47 3.73 -4.50 -2.70
N VAL A 48 4.05 -3.85 -1.58
CA VAL A 48 5.19 -4.23 -0.74
C VAL A 48 5.01 -5.59 -0.05
N PRO A 49 3.86 -5.91 0.59
CA PRO A 49 3.70 -7.19 1.29
C PRO A 49 3.81 -8.42 0.37
N PRO A 50 3.17 -8.48 -0.82
CA PRO A 50 3.37 -9.59 -1.76
C PRO A 50 4.84 -9.79 -2.16
N LEU A 51 5.60 -8.71 -2.37
CA LEU A 51 7.02 -8.80 -2.72
C LEU A 51 7.87 -9.37 -1.57
N LEU A 52 7.58 -8.97 -0.33
CA LEU A 52 8.26 -9.52 0.85
C LEU A 52 7.95 -11.01 1.04
N ILE A 53 6.69 -11.42 0.85
CA ILE A 53 6.30 -12.83 0.90
C ILE A 53 7.08 -13.62 -0.16
N ALA A 54 7.07 -13.16 -1.42
CA ALA A 54 7.83 -13.80 -2.49
C ALA A 54 9.32 -13.92 -2.15
N ALA A 55 9.93 -12.88 -1.58
CA ALA A 55 11.33 -12.89 -1.16
C ALA A 55 11.62 -13.96 -0.09
N VAL A 56 10.74 -14.12 0.91
CA VAL A 56 10.88 -15.15 1.95
C VAL A 56 10.86 -16.55 1.33
N PHE A 57 9.90 -16.84 0.45
CA PHE A 57 9.83 -18.15 -0.20
C PHE A 57 11.04 -18.43 -1.10
N ILE A 58 11.53 -17.42 -1.84
CA ILE A 58 12.76 -17.54 -2.64
C ILE A 58 13.96 -17.85 -1.74
N TRP A 59 14.09 -17.15 -0.60
CA TRP A 59 15.18 -17.34 0.35
C TRP A 59 15.17 -18.73 0.98
N VAL A 60 14.02 -19.19 1.50
CA VAL A 60 13.88 -20.55 2.05
C VAL A 60 14.21 -21.60 1.00
N SER A 61 13.73 -21.39 -0.23
CA SER A 61 14.00 -22.31 -1.32
C SER A 61 15.51 -22.39 -1.60
N ILE A 62 16.27 -21.27 -1.54
CA ILE A 62 17.73 -21.26 -1.73
C ILE A 62 18.43 -22.03 -0.60
N LEU A 63 17.98 -21.89 0.64
CA LEU A 63 18.52 -22.63 1.79
C LEU A 63 18.36 -24.14 1.62
N ILE A 64 17.20 -24.60 1.17
CA ILE A 64 16.93 -26.03 0.91
C ILE A 64 17.90 -26.56 -0.15
N THR A 65 18.03 -25.86 -1.28
CA THR A 65 18.93 -26.26 -2.37
C THR A 65 20.39 -26.33 -1.88
N LYS A 66 20.86 -25.33 -1.13
CA LYS A 66 22.24 -25.29 -0.62
C LYS A 66 22.52 -26.34 0.46
N SER A 67 21.51 -26.70 1.27
CA SER A 67 21.59 -27.77 2.27
C SER A 67 21.74 -29.16 1.62
N GLY A 68 21.11 -29.35 0.46
CA GLY A 68 21.19 -30.60 -0.32
C GLY A 68 22.57 -30.87 -0.94
N GLU A 69 23.31 -29.83 -1.32
CA GLU A 69 24.66 -29.94 -1.92
C GLU A 69 25.72 -30.47 -0.94
N ASN A 70 25.49 -30.37 0.37
CA ASN A 70 26.47 -30.70 1.42
C ASN A 70 26.43 -32.17 1.89
N LYS A 71 25.61 -33.03 1.30
CA LYS A 71 25.48 -34.44 1.71
C LYS A 71 25.84 -35.36 0.55
N GLU A 72 26.65 -36.39 0.82
CA GLU A 72 26.86 -37.53 -0.08
C GLU A 72 25.51 -38.23 -0.31
N ALA A 73 24.77 -37.79 -1.32
CA ALA A 73 23.37 -38.12 -1.50
C ALA A 73 23.19 -38.99 -2.75
N GLY A 74 22.56 -40.15 -2.59
CA GLY A 74 22.15 -40.98 -3.72
C GLY A 74 21.13 -40.26 -4.62
N TYR A 75 21.07 -40.66 -5.89
CA TYR A 75 20.32 -40.04 -7.00
C TYR A 75 18.84 -39.65 -6.69
N GLY A 76 18.18 -40.34 -5.75
CA GLY A 76 16.81 -40.05 -5.33
C GLY A 76 16.63 -38.86 -4.37
N HIS A 77 17.67 -38.44 -3.67
CA HIS A 77 17.58 -37.33 -2.70
C HIS A 77 17.69 -35.97 -3.39
N GLU A 78 18.51 -35.86 -4.44
CA GLU A 78 18.65 -34.62 -5.23
C GLU A 78 17.35 -34.24 -5.95
N THR A 79 16.69 -35.23 -6.55
CA THR A 79 15.39 -35.04 -7.22
C THR A 79 14.28 -34.62 -6.25
N LEU A 80 14.28 -35.16 -5.02
CA LEU A 80 13.33 -34.77 -3.98
C LEU A 80 13.49 -33.31 -3.55
N HIS A 81 14.72 -32.82 -3.37
CA HIS A 81 15.00 -31.42 -3.04
C HIS A 81 14.58 -30.46 -4.15
N TRP A 82 14.81 -30.83 -5.41
CA TRP A 82 14.37 -30.03 -6.56
C TRP A 82 12.86 -29.93 -6.67
N VAL A 83 12.14 -31.05 -6.51
CA VAL A 83 10.68 -31.08 -6.54
C VAL A 83 10.10 -30.28 -5.37
N GLY A 84 10.62 -30.48 -4.15
CA GLY A 84 10.19 -29.74 -2.96
C GLY A 84 10.44 -28.23 -3.08
N SER A 85 11.61 -27.84 -3.57
CA SER A 85 11.99 -26.43 -3.81
C SER A 85 11.08 -25.77 -4.86
N THR A 86 10.69 -26.51 -5.89
CA THR A 86 9.77 -26.02 -6.94
C THR A 86 8.35 -25.87 -6.42
N LEU A 87 7.83 -26.88 -5.70
CA LEU A 87 6.52 -26.82 -5.06
C LEU A 87 6.44 -25.64 -4.07
N LEU A 88 7.50 -25.40 -3.31
CA LEU A 88 7.57 -24.26 -2.37
C LEU A 88 7.49 -22.91 -3.10
N LEU A 89 8.12 -22.76 -4.26
CA LEU A 89 8.04 -21.53 -5.05
C LEU A 89 6.65 -21.35 -5.65
N CYS A 90 6.01 -22.42 -6.13
CA CYS A 90 4.62 -22.38 -6.61
C CYS A 90 3.66 -21.96 -5.50
N LEU A 91 3.82 -22.50 -4.29
CA LEU A 91 3.05 -22.10 -3.11
C LEU A 91 3.30 -20.63 -2.77
N GLY A 92 4.56 -20.19 -2.75
CA GLY A 92 4.90 -18.79 -2.49
C GLY A 92 4.30 -17.82 -3.50
N ALA A 93 4.29 -18.20 -4.79
CA ALA A 93 3.65 -17.43 -5.84
C ALA A 93 2.12 -17.37 -5.66
N ALA A 94 1.48 -18.50 -5.34
CA ALA A 94 0.04 -18.57 -5.08
C ALA A 94 -0.36 -17.72 -3.86
N VAL A 95 0.41 -17.78 -2.77
CA VAL A 95 0.18 -16.96 -1.57
C VAL A 95 0.39 -15.48 -1.87
N SER A 96 1.45 -15.12 -2.61
CA SER A 96 1.71 -13.72 -2.99
C SER A 96 0.60 -13.17 -3.89
N TRP A 97 0.11 -13.99 -4.84
CA TRP A 97 -1.01 -13.65 -5.70
C TRP A 97 -2.31 -13.47 -4.91
N GLY A 98 -2.62 -14.41 -4.00
CA GLY A 98 -3.77 -14.31 -3.11
C GLY A 98 -3.72 -13.04 -2.25
N MET A 99 -2.57 -12.71 -1.67
CA MET A 99 -2.38 -11.48 -0.89
C MET A 99 -2.65 -10.22 -1.72
N LEU A 100 -2.23 -10.20 -2.99
CA LEU A 100 -2.51 -9.08 -3.88
C LEU A 100 -4.02 -8.93 -4.14
N GLN A 101 -4.75 -10.03 -4.33
CA GLN A 101 -6.21 -10.00 -4.48
C GLN A 101 -6.92 -9.53 -3.21
N PHE A 102 -6.50 -10.02 -2.04
CA PHE A 102 -7.01 -9.54 -0.75
C PHE A 102 -6.71 -8.05 -0.53
N GLY A 103 -5.53 -7.58 -0.92
CA GLY A 103 -5.17 -6.16 -0.90
C GLY A 103 -6.06 -5.31 -1.81
N LEU A 104 -6.39 -5.81 -3.01
CA LEU A 104 -7.34 -5.14 -3.92
C LEU A 104 -8.76 -5.07 -3.34
N LEU A 105 -9.20 -6.11 -2.62
CA LEU A 105 -10.47 -6.06 -1.89
C LEU A 105 -10.44 -5.03 -0.77
N GLY A 106 -9.37 -4.99 0.03
CA GLY A 106 -9.18 -3.98 1.07
C GLY A 106 -9.20 -2.55 0.50
N LEU A 107 -8.64 -2.37 -0.70
CA LEU A 107 -8.69 -1.13 -1.46
C LEU A 107 -10.11 -0.67 -1.81
N ALA A 108 -10.99 -1.61 -2.18
CA ALA A 108 -12.39 -1.30 -2.49
C ALA A 108 -13.16 -0.82 -1.26
N PHE A 109 -12.84 -1.34 -0.06
CA PHE A 109 -13.49 -0.95 1.19
C PHE A 109 -12.86 0.28 1.86
N SER A 110 -11.56 0.49 1.66
CA SER A 110 -10.79 1.64 2.18
C SER A 110 -10.65 2.75 1.13
N HIS A 111 -11.50 2.75 0.10
CA HIS A 111 -11.43 3.76 -0.95
C HIS A 111 -11.84 5.11 -0.39
N GLU A 112 -10.87 6.01 -0.27
CA GLU A 112 -11.08 7.41 0.10
C GLU A 112 -10.93 8.26 -1.16
N PRO A 113 -12.03 8.56 -1.88
CA PRO A 113 -11.93 9.35 -3.09
C PRO A 113 -11.39 10.75 -2.77
N GLU A 114 -10.46 11.19 -3.63
CA GLU A 114 -9.75 12.46 -3.45
C GLU A 114 -10.15 13.44 -4.54
N HIS A 115 -10.65 14.61 -4.15
CA HIS A 115 -11.09 15.66 -5.07
C HIS A 115 -10.27 16.93 -4.91
N VAL A 116 -9.86 17.53 -6.03
CA VAL A 116 -9.17 18.82 -6.00
C VAL A 116 -10.20 19.92 -6.18
N VAL A 117 -10.34 20.77 -5.18
CA VAL A 117 -11.40 21.78 -5.10
C VAL A 117 -10.84 23.16 -4.81
N GLN A 118 -11.60 24.20 -5.17
CA GLN A 118 -11.30 25.57 -4.81
C GLN A 118 -12.32 26.05 -3.76
N ARG A 119 -11.84 26.46 -2.58
CA ARG A 119 -12.67 26.93 -1.46
C ARG A 119 -12.08 28.22 -0.91
N GLY A 120 -12.89 29.28 -0.87
CA GLY A 120 -12.45 30.59 -0.36
C GLY A 120 -11.20 31.14 -1.04
N GLY A 121 -11.05 30.91 -2.35
CA GLY A 121 -9.88 31.33 -3.13
C GLY A 121 -8.63 30.46 -2.98
N GLN A 122 -8.63 29.46 -2.10
CA GLN A 122 -7.52 28.53 -1.90
C GLN A 122 -7.80 27.17 -2.57
N LYS A 123 -6.78 26.59 -3.20
CA LYS A 123 -6.82 25.23 -3.75
C LYS A 123 -6.59 24.21 -2.64
N MET A 124 -7.49 23.24 -2.52
CA MET A 124 -7.48 22.21 -1.46
C MET A 124 -7.69 20.82 -2.06
N VAL A 125 -7.32 19.81 -1.29
CA VAL A 125 -7.67 18.40 -1.52
C VAL A 125 -8.76 18.04 -0.53
N ALA A 126 -9.93 17.66 -1.01
CA ALA A 126 -10.95 16.98 -0.22
C ALA A 126 -10.67 15.49 -0.24
N VAL A 127 -10.51 14.89 0.94
CA VAL A 127 -10.44 13.44 1.13
C VAL A 127 -11.77 13.02 1.72
N VAL A 128 -12.48 12.16 1.00
CA VAL A 128 -13.81 11.69 1.41
C VAL A 128 -13.65 10.36 2.13
N ASN A 129 -14.05 10.30 3.39
CA ASN A 129 -14.23 9.05 4.11
C ASN A 129 -15.73 8.78 4.21
N SER A 130 -16.22 7.73 3.55
CA SER A 130 -17.66 7.48 3.40
C SER A 130 -18.08 6.08 3.79
N PHE A 131 -17.30 5.32 4.56
CA PHE A 131 -17.62 3.89 4.78
C PHE A 131 -18.86 3.69 5.67
N LEU A 132 -18.85 4.23 6.88
CA LEU A 132 -20.01 4.18 7.80
C LEU A 132 -20.76 5.51 7.83
N ASP A 133 -19.98 6.58 7.85
CA ASP A 133 -20.41 7.97 7.89
C ASP A 133 -19.61 8.73 6.84
N VAL A 134 -20.18 9.80 6.29
CA VAL A 134 -19.53 10.64 5.29
C VAL A 134 -18.90 11.85 5.97
N TYR A 135 -17.57 11.82 6.04
CA TYR A 135 -16.72 12.93 6.41
C TYR A 135 -15.89 13.38 5.20
N VAL A 136 -15.75 14.69 5.04
CA VAL A 136 -14.89 15.28 4.01
C VAL A 136 -13.85 16.14 4.70
N ASP A 137 -12.61 15.67 4.69
CA ASP A 137 -11.47 16.37 5.27
C ASP A 137 -10.75 17.16 4.17
N TYR A 138 -10.60 18.46 4.40
CA TYR A 138 -9.94 19.36 3.47
C TYR A 138 -8.52 19.64 3.92
N HIS A 139 -7.57 19.33 3.05
CA HIS A 139 -6.16 19.58 3.26
C HIS A 139 -5.62 20.60 2.26
N ALA A 140 -4.54 21.31 2.63
CA ALA A 140 -3.85 22.20 1.71
C ALA A 140 -3.31 21.41 0.50
N TYR A 141 -3.68 21.83 -0.72
CA TYR A 141 -3.13 21.24 -1.94
C TYR A 141 -1.67 21.64 -2.12
N ARG A 142 -0.78 20.68 -2.41
CA ARG A 142 0.61 20.94 -2.81
C ARG A 142 0.90 20.42 -4.21
N ASN A 143 0.79 19.11 -4.42
CA ASN A 143 1.01 18.49 -5.73
C ASN A 143 0.26 17.14 -5.82
N ALA A 144 0.53 16.37 -6.87
CA ALA A 144 -0.11 15.07 -7.11
C ALA A 144 0.23 14.00 -6.05
N PHE A 145 1.33 14.17 -5.31
CA PHE A 145 1.83 13.17 -4.38
C PHE A 145 1.72 13.56 -2.91
N ILE A 146 1.80 14.85 -2.60
CA ILE A 146 1.91 15.38 -1.24
C ILE A 146 0.75 16.34 -0.99
N MET A 147 0.23 16.30 0.24
CA MET A 147 -0.75 17.25 0.76
C MET A 147 -0.32 17.79 2.13
N GLY A 148 -0.99 18.87 2.57
CA GLY A 148 -0.83 19.37 3.94
C GLY A 148 -1.22 18.31 4.98
N LYS A 149 -0.46 18.20 6.06
CA LYS A 149 -0.73 17.24 7.14
C LYS A 149 -1.95 17.64 7.98
N GLN A 150 -2.17 18.94 8.17
CA GLN A 150 -3.29 19.45 8.96
C GLN A 150 -4.58 19.44 8.13
N THR A 151 -5.67 19.01 8.76
CA THR A 151 -7.03 19.24 8.26
C THR A 151 -7.37 20.70 8.48
N LEU A 152 -7.76 21.40 7.41
CA LEU A 152 -8.17 22.80 7.44
C LEU A 152 -9.65 22.93 7.72
N ILE A 153 -10.46 22.07 7.11
CA ILE A 153 -11.91 22.05 7.26
C ILE A 153 -12.33 20.59 7.34
N CYS A 154 -13.27 20.27 8.22
CA CYS A 154 -13.95 18.98 8.25
C CYS A 154 -15.45 19.20 8.04
N GLU A 155 -16.05 18.49 7.09
CA GLU A 155 -17.49 18.53 6.82
C GLU A 155 -18.11 17.16 7.06
N TYR A 156 -19.18 17.11 7.85
CA TYR A 156 -19.94 15.89 8.11
C TYR A 156 -21.26 15.89 7.33
N TYR A 157 -21.57 14.78 6.69
CA TYR A 157 -22.69 14.61 5.75
C TYR A 157 -23.69 13.53 6.16
N GLY A 158 -23.51 12.89 7.31
CA GLY A 158 -24.41 11.85 7.81
C GLY A 158 -23.99 10.44 7.36
N SER A 159 -24.97 9.55 7.21
CA SER A 159 -24.76 8.14 6.86
C SER A 159 -23.92 7.95 5.61
N GLY A 160 -23.00 6.98 5.68
CA GLY A 160 -22.05 6.56 4.64
C GLY A 160 -22.65 5.99 3.36
N GLY A 161 -21.76 5.52 2.50
CA GLY A 161 -22.06 4.76 1.29
C GLY A 161 -22.11 5.58 -0.01
N TYR A 162 -21.70 6.84 0.02
CA TYR A 162 -21.68 7.70 -1.17
C TYR A 162 -20.61 8.78 -1.09
N ASP A 163 -20.20 9.27 -2.26
CA ASP A 163 -19.34 10.45 -2.40
C ASP A 163 -20.19 11.71 -2.63
N PRO A 164 -20.09 12.75 -1.77
CA PRO A 164 -20.80 14.03 -1.96
C PRO A 164 -20.49 14.74 -3.29
N PHE A 165 -19.32 14.48 -3.89
CA PHE A 165 -18.87 15.14 -5.11
C PHE A 165 -19.34 14.47 -6.40
N GLU A 166 -19.85 13.23 -6.33
CA GLU A 166 -20.37 12.52 -7.51
C GLU A 166 -21.82 12.88 -7.84
N ARG A 167 -22.53 13.56 -6.94
CA ARG A 167 -23.91 13.97 -7.15
C ARG A 167 -23.98 15.25 -7.98
N GLU A 168 -24.98 15.33 -8.87
CA GLU A 168 -25.25 16.54 -9.67
C GLU A 168 -25.47 17.77 -8.78
N GLU A 169 -26.25 17.60 -7.72
CA GLU A 169 -26.41 18.61 -6.68
C GLU A 169 -25.74 18.12 -5.39
N ARG A 170 -24.69 18.85 -5.00
CA ARG A 170 -23.94 18.53 -3.80
C ARG A 170 -24.82 18.72 -2.56
N PRO A 171 -24.95 17.70 -1.68
CA PRO A 171 -25.71 17.86 -0.44
C PRO A 171 -25.09 18.97 0.43
N LYS A 172 -25.90 19.56 1.31
CA LYS A 172 -25.38 20.48 2.32
C LYS A 172 -24.78 19.68 3.47
N PRO A 173 -23.59 20.07 3.98
CA PRO A 173 -23.04 19.43 5.17
C PRO A 173 -23.97 19.69 6.37
N LEU A 174 -24.12 18.68 7.23
CA LEU A 174 -24.84 18.77 8.49
C LEU A 174 -24.03 19.56 9.54
N GLU A 175 -22.72 19.37 9.53
CA GLU A 175 -21.78 20.06 10.40
C GLU A 175 -20.54 20.46 9.61
N THR A 176 -19.97 21.60 9.96
CA THR A 176 -18.71 22.09 9.38
C THR A 176 -17.85 22.66 10.49
N GLN A 177 -16.64 22.12 10.61
CA GLN A 177 -15.62 22.60 11.53
C GLN A 177 -14.50 23.22 10.71
N ASP A 178 -14.23 24.51 10.91
CA ASP A 178 -13.13 25.23 10.25
C ASP A 178 -12.00 25.46 11.26
N PHE A 179 -10.84 24.87 10.97
CA PHE A 179 -9.65 24.93 11.83
C PHE A 179 -8.66 26.01 11.39
N ARG A 180 -9.05 26.88 10.46
CA ARG A 180 -8.22 28.00 9.98
C ARG A 180 -8.35 29.25 10.86
N GLU A 181 -9.29 29.26 11.80
CA GLU A 181 -9.53 30.36 12.75
C GLU A 181 -8.52 30.37 13.92
#